data_AF-A0A7M3WJH0-F1
#
_entry.id   AF-A0A7M3WJH0-F1
#
_cell.length_a   1.000
_cell.length_b   1.000
_cell.length_c   1.000
_cell.angle_alpha   90.00
_cell.angle_beta   90.00
_cell.angle_gamma   90.00
#
_symmetry.space_group_name_H-M   'P 1'
#
loop_
_entity.id
_entity.type
_entity.pdbx_description
1 polymer ?
#
loop_
_entity_poly.entity_id
_entity_poly.type
_entity_poly.pdbx_seq_one_letter_code
_entity_poly.pdbx_strand_id
1 'polypeptide(L)'
;MENMQPRDSKEAGDEAGDPFQNEARIRILDIQERRPVGHEVQCISEPSLFILRARVSDASGFSVGETVDIPSDNVGPLSEVRLKDLSGSSQQELVASLSASISSEPERHLSFFNSAGPMSLKFHAFQLLPGIGNAKAIQMVQKRGGSGWNSFEDVDDDCGIESVRLLAERYVKEMEDTAQTPRLLDLLVRIEK
;
A
#
# COMPACT_ATOMS: atom_id res chain seq x y z
N MET A 1 -62.62 -0.76 -6.02
CA MET A 1 -61.58 -0.94 -5.00
C MET A 1 -60.74 -2.12 -5.42
N GLU A 2 -59.57 -1.89 -5.99
CA GLU A 2 -58.45 -2.83 -5.88
C GLU A 2 -57.15 -2.02 -5.96
N ASN A 3 -56.34 -2.19 -4.92
CA ASN A 3 -55.15 -1.41 -4.62
C ASN A 3 -53.95 -1.88 -5.44
N MET A 4 -53.19 -0.90 -5.93
CA MET A 4 -51.72 -0.76 -5.85
C MET A 4 -50.84 -2.01 -5.87
N GLN A 5 -49.94 -2.08 -6.85
CA GLN A 5 -48.49 -1.91 -6.59
C GLN A 5 -47.71 -1.63 -7.89
N PRO A 6 -46.88 -0.57 -7.94
CA PRO A 6 -45.91 -0.38 -9.02
C PRO A 6 -44.75 -1.38 -8.86
N ARG A 7 -44.25 -1.89 -10.00
CA ARG A 7 -43.08 -2.76 -10.06
C ARG A 7 -41.86 -2.00 -9.57
N ASP A 8 -41.25 -2.46 -8.48
CA ASP A 8 -39.91 -2.05 -8.10
C ASP A 8 -38.94 -2.41 -9.23
N SER A 9 -38.43 -1.37 -9.86
CA SER A 9 -37.24 -1.41 -10.71
C SER A 9 -36.12 -1.99 -9.86
N LYS A 10 -35.66 -3.20 -10.17
CA LYS A 10 -34.36 -3.67 -9.68
C LYS A 10 -33.32 -2.65 -10.15
N GLU A 11 -32.83 -1.85 -9.21
CA GLU A 11 -31.56 -1.14 -9.36
C GLU A 11 -30.53 -2.19 -9.79
N ALA A 12 -30.04 -2.05 -11.01
CA ALA A 12 -28.81 -2.70 -11.44
C ALA A 12 -27.70 -2.08 -10.59
N GLY A 13 -27.40 -2.71 -9.46
CA GLY A 13 -26.15 -2.45 -8.76
C GLY A 13 -25.04 -2.76 -9.75
N ASP A 14 -24.21 -1.76 -10.05
CA ASP A 14 -22.93 -1.95 -10.74
C ASP A 14 -22.26 -3.20 -10.15
N GLU A 15 -22.09 -4.25 -10.96
CA GLU A 15 -21.09 -5.28 -10.70
C GLU A 15 -19.72 -4.64 -10.92
N ALA A 16 -19.37 -3.67 -10.07
CA ALA A 16 -17.98 -3.35 -9.85
C ALA A 16 -17.35 -4.64 -9.28
N GLY A 17 -16.53 -5.31 -10.09
CA GLY A 17 -15.83 -6.51 -9.68
C GLY A 17 -15.08 -6.29 -8.36
N ASP A 18 -14.79 -7.38 -7.64
CA ASP A 18 -14.03 -7.32 -6.39
C ASP A 18 -12.76 -6.46 -6.58
N PRO A 19 -12.62 -5.30 -5.90
CA PRO A 19 -11.48 -4.41 -6.10
C PRO A 19 -10.15 -5.07 -5.72
N PHE A 20 -10.20 -6.19 -4.98
CA PHE A 20 -9.04 -6.94 -4.54
C PHE A 20 -8.76 -8.20 -5.37
N GLN A 21 -9.41 -8.37 -6.53
CA GLN A 21 -9.26 -9.54 -7.40
C GLN A 21 -7.82 -9.85 -7.83
N ASN A 22 -6.93 -8.84 -7.80
CA ASN A 22 -5.53 -8.97 -8.19
C ASN A 22 -4.59 -9.15 -6.99
N GLU A 23 -5.11 -9.13 -5.77
CA GLU A 23 -4.32 -9.32 -4.56
C GLU A 23 -4.08 -10.81 -4.32
N ALA A 24 -2.82 -11.19 -4.21
CA ALA A 24 -2.42 -12.58 -4.00
C ALA A 24 -2.10 -12.89 -2.54
N ARG A 25 -1.72 -11.87 -1.75
CA ARG A 25 -1.28 -12.03 -0.37
C ARG A 25 -1.73 -10.87 0.50
N ILE A 26 -1.74 -11.09 1.80
CA ILE A 26 -1.87 -10.05 2.83
C ILE A 26 -0.70 -10.12 3.79
N ARG A 27 -0.24 -8.97 4.27
CA ARG A 27 0.71 -8.88 5.38
C ARG A 27 0.01 -8.36 6.63
N ILE A 28 0.12 -9.09 7.74
CA ILE A 28 -0.63 -8.81 8.97
C ILE A 28 -0.01 -7.62 9.71
N LEU A 29 -0.82 -6.61 10.01
CA LEU A 29 -0.43 -5.45 10.83
C LEU A 29 -0.77 -5.66 12.31
N ASP A 30 -1.92 -6.29 12.58
CA ASP A 30 -2.45 -6.48 13.93
C ASP A 30 -3.53 -7.57 13.94
N ILE A 31 -3.72 -8.21 15.09
CA ILE A 31 -4.73 -9.25 15.31
C ILE A 31 -5.56 -8.84 16.53
N GLN A 32 -6.85 -8.65 16.34
CA GLN A 32 -7.75 -8.10 17.34
C GLN A 32 -8.89 -9.07 17.66
N GLU A 33 -9.25 -9.14 18.95
CA GLU A 33 -10.49 -9.76 19.38
C GLU A 33 -11.68 -8.86 19.05
N ARG A 34 -12.71 -9.43 18.41
CA ARG A 34 -13.96 -8.73 18.08
C ARG A 34 -15.12 -9.32 18.88
N ARG A 35 -16.01 -8.44 19.32
CA ARG A 35 -17.22 -8.79 20.07
C ARG A 35 -18.35 -9.26 19.13
N PRO A 36 -19.20 -10.22 19.55
CA PRO A 36 -19.14 -10.95 20.81
C PRO A 36 -18.13 -12.10 20.82
N VAL A 37 -17.73 -12.66 19.66
CA VAL A 37 -16.74 -13.75 19.54
C VAL A 37 -15.97 -13.64 18.22
N GLY A 38 -14.69 -14.01 18.24
CA GLY A 38 -13.83 -14.24 17.06
C GLY A 38 -12.80 -13.16 16.85
N HIS A 39 -11.94 -13.34 15.85
CA HIS A 39 -10.81 -12.46 15.60
C HIS A 39 -10.94 -11.71 14.28
N GLU A 40 -10.27 -10.59 14.18
CA GLU A 40 -10.10 -9.81 12.95
C GLU A 40 -8.64 -9.43 12.82
N VAL A 41 -8.11 -9.51 11.61
CA VAL A 41 -6.80 -8.97 11.28
C VAL A 41 -6.95 -7.64 10.56
N GLN A 42 -6.08 -6.70 10.87
CA GLN A 42 -5.79 -5.56 10.00
C GLN A 42 -4.52 -5.89 9.21
N CYS A 43 -4.50 -5.58 7.92
CA CYS A 43 -3.42 -6.00 7.03
C CYS A 43 -3.20 -4.99 5.89
N ILE A 44 -2.07 -5.14 5.19
CA ILE A 44 -1.89 -4.58 3.85
C ILE A 44 -1.97 -5.69 2.81
N SER A 45 -2.55 -5.41 1.64
CA SER A 45 -2.58 -6.36 0.52
C SER A 45 -1.30 -6.29 -0.33
N GLU A 46 -0.98 -7.36 -1.05
CA GLU A 46 0.08 -7.37 -2.06
C GLU A 46 -0.48 -7.89 -3.40
N PRO A 47 -0.17 -7.23 -4.53
CA PRO A 47 0.86 -6.20 -4.69
C PRO A 47 0.40 -4.75 -4.47
N SER A 48 -0.91 -4.47 -4.38
CA SER A 48 -1.43 -3.09 -4.50
C SER A 48 -1.35 -2.25 -3.21
N LEU A 49 -0.93 -2.85 -2.09
CA LEU A 49 -0.77 -2.19 -0.79
C LEU A 49 -2.05 -1.49 -0.32
N PHE A 50 -3.22 -2.11 -0.48
CA PHE A 50 -4.45 -1.61 0.13
C PHE A 50 -4.42 -1.88 1.63
N ILE A 51 -4.96 -0.95 2.44
CA ILE A 51 -5.16 -1.18 3.87
C ILE A 51 -6.50 -1.90 4.04
N LEU A 52 -6.45 -3.12 4.55
CA LEU A 52 -7.61 -4.01 4.62
C LEU A 52 -7.84 -4.52 6.04
N ARG A 53 -9.01 -5.14 6.22
CA ARG A 53 -9.33 -6.02 7.34
C ARG A 53 -10.01 -7.28 6.85
N ALA A 54 -9.86 -8.35 7.60
CA ALA A 54 -10.62 -9.58 7.41
C ALA A 54 -10.90 -10.27 8.75
N ARG A 55 -12.05 -10.92 8.83
CA ARG A 55 -12.36 -11.86 9.92
C ARG A 55 -11.52 -13.12 9.72
N VAL A 56 -10.99 -13.65 10.81
CA VAL A 56 -10.23 -14.91 10.78
C VAL A 56 -10.88 -15.94 11.70
N SER A 57 -10.89 -17.20 11.25
CA SER A 57 -11.49 -18.33 11.98
C SER A 57 -10.57 -18.84 13.10
N ASP A 58 -9.26 -18.83 12.88
CA ASP A 58 -8.23 -19.24 13.84
C ASP A 58 -7.09 -18.22 13.89
N ALA A 59 -7.06 -17.40 14.95
CA ALA A 59 -6.02 -16.40 15.15
C ALA A 59 -4.64 -16.98 15.51
N SER A 60 -4.58 -18.23 15.99
CA SER A 60 -3.31 -18.84 16.42
C SER A 60 -2.36 -19.14 15.26
N GLY A 61 -2.92 -19.23 14.05
CA GLY A 61 -2.16 -19.37 12.81
C GLY A 61 -1.57 -18.07 12.28
N PHE A 62 -1.74 -16.94 12.98
CA PHE A 62 -1.29 -15.64 12.51
C PHE A 62 -0.30 -14.93 13.44
N SER A 63 0.59 -14.13 12.86
CA SER A 63 1.61 -13.31 13.51
C SER A 63 1.77 -11.97 12.80
N VAL A 64 1.96 -10.91 13.58
CA VAL A 64 2.24 -9.56 13.05
C VAL A 64 3.51 -9.59 12.18
N GLY A 65 3.44 -8.94 11.03
CA GLY A 65 4.50 -8.85 10.03
C GLY A 65 4.58 -10.04 9.07
N GLU A 66 3.86 -11.14 9.32
CA GLU A 66 3.87 -12.30 8.43
C GLU A 66 3.09 -12.03 7.12
N THR A 67 3.38 -12.83 6.09
CA THR A 67 2.63 -12.82 4.83
C THR A 67 1.78 -14.08 4.72
N VAL A 68 0.52 -13.92 4.32
CA VAL A 68 -0.45 -15.00 4.13
C VAL A 68 -1.00 -14.95 2.71
N ASP A 69 -0.95 -16.07 1.99
CA ASP A 69 -1.55 -16.20 0.66
C ASP A 69 -3.09 -16.16 0.75
N ILE A 70 -3.73 -15.52 -0.22
CA ILE A 70 -5.19 -15.46 -0.36
C ILE A 70 -5.63 -15.98 -1.76
N PRO A 71 -6.80 -16.63 -1.87
CA PRO A 71 -7.75 -16.94 -0.79
C PRO A 71 -7.22 -18.00 0.18
N SER A 72 -7.65 -17.94 1.43
CA SER A 72 -7.30 -18.89 2.49
C SER A 72 -8.54 -19.25 3.29
N ASP A 73 -8.68 -20.53 3.67
CA ASP A 73 -9.83 -21.00 4.48
C ASP A 73 -9.92 -20.29 5.84
N ASN A 74 -8.80 -19.73 6.32
CA ASN A 74 -8.72 -19.03 7.58
C ASN A 74 -8.97 -17.52 7.46
N VAL A 75 -9.09 -16.98 6.24
CA VAL A 75 -9.26 -15.56 5.96
C VAL A 75 -10.61 -15.32 5.28
N GLY A 76 -11.50 -14.61 5.96
CA GLY A 76 -12.78 -14.22 5.40
C GLY A 76 -12.67 -13.11 4.34
N PRO A 77 -13.82 -12.60 3.85
CA PRO A 77 -13.83 -11.52 2.85
C PRO A 77 -13.05 -10.29 3.31
N LEU A 78 -12.32 -9.69 2.37
CA LEU A 78 -11.53 -8.49 2.59
C LEU A 78 -12.44 -7.25 2.58
N SER A 79 -12.09 -6.26 3.39
CA SER A 79 -12.76 -4.95 3.39
C SER A 79 -11.72 -3.85 3.57
N GLU A 80 -11.83 -2.78 2.79
CA GLU A 80 -10.94 -1.63 2.92
C GLU A 80 -11.13 -0.90 4.26
N VAL A 81 -10.03 -0.39 4.80
CA VAL A 81 -9.99 0.40 6.03
C VAL A 81 -9.20 1.67 5.75
N ARG A 82 -9.70 2.82 6.24
CA ARG A 82 -8.94 4.06 6.15
C ARG A 82 -7.81 4.04 7.16
N LEU A 83 -6.67 4.66 6.84
CA LEU A 83 -5.51 4.71 7.73
C LEU A 83 -5.85 5.21 9.15
N LYS A 84 -6.72 6.22 9.26
CA LYS A 84 -7.19 6.76 10.55
C LYS A 84 -8.03 5.80 11.40
N ASP A 85 -8.59 4.75 10.79
CA ASP A 85 -9.43 3.74 11.42
C ASP A 85 -8.63 2.49 11.81
N LEU A 86 -7.31 2.47 11.56
CA LEU A 86 -6.39 1.46 12.06
C LEU A 86 -6.21 1.55 13.58
N SER A 87 -5.90 0.42 14.22
CA SER A 87 -5.45 0.41 15.61
C SER A 87 -4.11 1.15 15.76
N GLY A 88 -3.79 1.57 16.98
CA GLY A 88 -2.50 2.18 17.28
C GLY A 88 -1.32 1.24 16.97
N SER A 89 -1.49 -0.07 17.23
CA SER A 89 -0.52 -1.11 16.87
C SER A 89 -0.35 -1.20 15.35
N SER A 90 -1.45 -1.29 14.60
CA SER A 90 -1.40 -1.33 13.13
C SER A 90 -0.70 -0.11 12.52
N GLN A 91 -0.95 1.09 13.05
CA GLN A 91 -0.28 2.31 12.59
C GLN A 91 1.23 2.29 12.86
N GLN A 92 1.65 1.72 14.00
CA GLN A 92 3.08 1.56 14.33
C GLN A 92 3.77 0.54 13.43
N GLU A 93 3.06 -0.52 13.06
CA GLU A 93 3.59 -1.60 12.20
C GLU A 93 3.62 -1.24 10.70
N LEU A 94 2.77 -0.30 10.28
CA LEU A 94 2.54 -0.02 8.86
C LEU A 94 3.81 0.25 8.05
N VAL A 95 4.74 1.06 8.58
CA VAL A 95 6.00 1.37 7.88
C VAL A 95 6.87 0.13 7.72
N ALA A 96 7.02 -0.67 8.79
CA ALA A 96 7.83 -1.88 8.75
C ALA A 96 7.26 -2.91 7.76
N SER A 97 5.93 -3.10 7.81
CA SER A 97 5.21 -3.99 6.90
C SER A 97 5.28 -3.54 5.44
N LEU A 98 5.12 -2.24 5.16
CA LEU A 98 5.30 -1.70 3.80
C LEU A 98 6.75 -1.85 3.31
N SER A 99 7.74 -1.61 4.17
CA SER A 99 9.16 -1.82 3.83
C SER A 99 9.46 -3.28 3.50
N ALA A 100 8.87 -4.23 4.24
CA ALA A 100 8.99 -5.65 3.94
C ALA A 100 8.35 -6.02 2.60
N SER A 101 7.17 -5.49 2.29
CA SER A 101 6.51 -5.71 0.99
C SER A 101 7.28 -5.07 -0.18
N ILE A 102 7.84 -3.88 0.01
CA ILE A 102 8.72 -3.25 -1.00
C ILE A 102 9.96 -4.11 -1.27
N SER A 103 10.55 -4.67 -0.22
CA SER A 103 11.75 -5.49 -0.32
C SER A 103 11.48 -6.87 -0.93
N SER A 104 10.26 -7.39 -0.79
CA SER A 104 9.87 -8.68 -1.37
C SER A 104 9.58 -8.58 -2.87
N GLU A 105 9.17 -7.41 -3.37
CA GLU A 105 8.92 -7.16 -4.79
C GLU A 105 9.60 -5.87 -5.29
N PRO A 106 10.95 -5.81 -5.26
CA PRO A 106 11.69 -4.55 -5.37
C PRO A 106 11.60 -3.90 -6.74
N GLU A 107 11.43 -4.66 -7.83
CA GLU A 107 11.51 -4.12 -9.19
C GLU A 107 10.51 -2.98 -9.46
N ARG A 108 9.25 -3.14 -9.06
CA ARG A 108 8.21 -2.12 -9.26
C ARG A 108 8.54 -0.84 -8.50
N HIS A 109 9.04 -0.99 -7.28
CA HIS A 109 9.32 0.13 -6.39
C HIS A 109 10.63 0.84 -6.74
N LEU A 110 11.67 0.10 -7.11
CA LEU A 110 12.95 0.64 -7.57
C LEU A 110 12.78 1.45 -8.87
N SER A 111 11.78 1.11 -9.67
CA SER A 111 11.46 1.86 -10.90
C SER A 111 11.20 3.34 -10.64
N PHE A 112 10.68 3.74 -9.46
CA PHE A 112 10.55 5.15 -9.07
C PHE A 112 11.92 5.82 -9.04
N PHE A 113 12.92 5.19 -8.43
CA PHE A 113 14.25 5.76 -8.30
C PHE A 113 14.91 5.94 -9.67
N ASN A 114 14.70 4.98 -10.56
CA ASN A 114 15.29 4.98 -11.90
C ASN A 114 14.56 5.88 -12.91
N SER A 115 13.25 6.05 -12.78
CA SER A 115 12.42 6.83 -13.72
C SER A 115 12.09 8.25 -13.25
N ALA A 116 12.33 8.57 -11.97
CA ALA A 116 12.03 9.88 -11.40
C ALA A 116 12.67 11.03 -12.20
N GLY A 117 11.86 11.97 -12.64
CA GLY A 117 12.30 13.14 -13.40
C GLY A 117 11.96 14.48 -12.74
N PRO A 118 12.31 15.59 -13.40
CA PRO A 118 11.81 16.91 -13.02
C PRO A 118 10.30 16.95 -13.24
N MET A 119 9.55 17.31 -12.20
CA MET A 119 8.11 17.58 -12.30
C MET A 119 7.82 19.02 -12.72
N SER A 120 8.72 19.93 -12.38
CA SER A 120 8.73 21.32 -12.84
C SER A 120 10.16 21.84 -12.89
N LEU A 121 10.35 23.09 -13.33
CA LEU A 121 11.65 23.75 -13.33
C LEU A 121 12.32 23.83 -11.94
N LYS A 122 11.54 23.75 -10.85
CA LYS A 122 12.04 23.90 -9.47
C LYS A 122 11.77 22.66 -8.59
N PHE A 123 11.13 21.63 -9.12
CA PHE A 123 10.70 20.48 -8.33
C PHE A 123 11.03 19.18 -9.04
N HIS A 124 11.74 18.30 -8.35
CA HIS A 124 12.13 16.97 -8.83
C HIS A 124 11.33 15.90 -8.08
N ALA A 125 10.94 14.81 -8.75
CA ALA A 125 10.11 13.76 -8.15
C ALA A 125 10.72 13.11 -6.89
N PHE A 126 12.05 13.08 -6.74
CA PHE A 126 12.70 12.64 -5.50
C PHE A 126 12.29 13.46 -4.26
N GLN A 127 11.90 14.72 -4.44
CA GLN A 127 11.43 15.58 -3.33
C GLN A 127 10.03 15.18 -2.82
N LEU A 128 9.38 14.20 -3.47
CA LEU A 128 8.18 13.57 -2.94
C LEU A 128 8.48 12.71 -1.72
N LEU A 129 9.71 12.15 -1.62
CA LEU A 129 10.14 11.36 -0.49
C LEU A 129 10.27 12.26 0.77
N PRO A 130 9.73 11.84 1.93
CA PRO A 130 9.90 12.56 3.18
C PRO A 130 11.37 12.87 3.48
N GLY A 131 11.66 14.10 3.91
CA GLY A 131 13.03 14.50 4.26
C GLY A 131 13.98 14.79 3.09
N ILE A 132 13.58 14.52 1.84
CA ILE A 132 14.40 14.82 0.66
C ILE A 132 14.10 16.23 0.13
N GLY A 133 14.97 17.18 0.45
CA GLY A 133 14.91 18.54 -0.09
C GLY A 133 15.59 18.69 -1.46
N ASN A 134 15.48 19.88 -2.06
CA ASN A 134 16.02 20.18 -3.39
C ASN A 134 17.53 19.86 -3.55
N ALA A 135 18.35 20.23 -2.57
CA ALA A 135 19.79 19.94 -2.61
C ALA A 135 20.07 18.43 -2.66
N LYS A 136 19.33 17.64 -1.86
CA LYS A 136 19.45 16.19 -1.84
C LYS A 136 18.95 15.56 -3.12
N ALA A 137 17.82 16.02 -3.65
CA ALA A 137 17.29 15.56 -4.93
C ALA A 137 18.28 15.79 -6.09
N ILE A 138 18.94 16.95 -6.14
CA ILE A 138 19.98 17.23 -7.15
C ILE A 138 21.16 16.25 -7.01
N GLN A 139 21.60 15.99 -5.77
CA GLN A 139 22.64 15.00 -5.50
C GLN A 139 22.23 13.60 -6.00
N MET A 140 21.00 13.16 -5.69
CA MET A 140 20.48 11.86 -6.12
C MET A 140 20.45 11.74 -7.65
N VAL A 141 20.06 12.78 -8.37
CA VAL A 141 20.07 12.79 -9.85
C VAL A 141 21.48 12.61 -10.40
N GLN A 142 22.48 13.27 -9.80
CA GLN A 142 23.87 13.12 -10.20
C GLN A 142 24.39 11.70 -9.93
N LYS A 143 24.02 11.12 -8.79
CA LYS A 143 24.40 9.77 -8.38
C LYS A 143 23.81 8.69 -9.27
N ARG A 144 22.53 8.79 -9.60
CA ARG A 144 21.84 7.86 -10.50
C ARG A 144 22.55 7.67 -11.84
N GLY A 145 23.10 8.76 -12.39
CA GLY A 145 23.73 8.77 -13.71
C GLY A 145 22.77 8.30 -14.82
N GLY A 146 23.34 7.79 -15.92
CA GLY A 146 22.57 7.30 -17.06
C GLY A 146 22.11 5.84 -16.93
N SER A 147 22.76 5.05 -16.07
CA SER A 147 22.49 3.60 -15.92
C SER A 147 21.45 3.29 -14.85
N GLY A 148 21.18 4.22 -13.92
CA GLY A 148 20.30 3.93 -12.79
C GLY A 148 20.98 3.07 -11.72
N TRP A 149 20.16 2.63 -10.77
CA TRP A 149 20.52 1.70 -9.70
C TRP A 149 19.91 0.32 -9.97
N ASN A 150 20.60 -0.75 -9.56
CA ASN A 150 20.12 -2.13 -9.75
C ASN A 150 19.42 -2.66 -8.49
N SER A 151 19.63 -2.03 -7.35
CA SER A 151 19.08 -2.43 -6.06
C SER A 151 18.79 -1.21 -5.18
N PHE A 152 18.03 -1.40 -4.10
CA PHE A 152 17.84 -0.34 -3.10
C PHE A 152 19.12 -0.07 -2.30
N GLU A 153 19.94 -1.09 -2.09
CA GLU A 153 21.25 -0.99 -1.48
C GLU A 153 22.16 -0.04 -2.28
N ASP A 154 22.14 -0.12 -3.61
CA ASP A 154 22.90 0.81 -4.46
C ASP A 154 22.43 2.27 -4.24
N VAL A 155 21.12 2.49 -4.12
CA VAL A 155 20.55 3.82 -3.85
C VAL A 155 21.02 4.33 -2.49
N ASP A 156 20.96 3.47 -1.49
CA ASP A 156 21.29 3.78 -0.09
C ASP A 156 22.77 4.10 0.07
N ASP A 157 23.65 3.32 -0.54
CA ASP A 157 25.10 3.53 -0.52
C ASP A 157 25.49 4.81 -1.26
N ASP A 158 24.92 5.06 -2.44
CA ASP A 158 25.26 6.23 -3.24
C ASP A 158 24.76 7.54 -2.63
N CYS A 159 23.56 7.48 -2.06
CA CYS A 159 22.86 8.66 -1.59
C CYS A 159 22.97 8.83 -0.09
N GLY A 160 23.38 7.84 0.69
CA GLY A 160 23.37 7.88 2.16
C GLY A 160 21.96 8.13 2.70
N ILE A 161 21.00 7.31 2.28
CA ILE A 161 19.58 7.35 2.67
C ILE A 161 19.08 5.94 2.99
N GLU A 162 17.85 5.83 3.49
CA GLU A 162 17.14 4.55 3.66
C GLU A 162 15.97 4.51 2.65
N SER A 163 16.27 4.22 1.39
CA SER A 163 15.36 4.37 0.24
C SER A 163 14.05 3.60 0.38
N VAL A 164 14.12 2.34 0.84
CA VAL A 164 12.94 1.50 1.12
C VAL A 164 12.06 2.14 2.19
N ARG A 165 12.67 2.60 3.29
CA ARG A 165 11.95 3.24 4.39
C ARG A 165 11.30 4.54 3.94
N LEU A 166 12.03 5.39 3.23
CA LEU A 166 11.52 6.66 2.70
C LEU A 166 10.36 6.45 1.73
N LEU A 167 10.43 5.42 0.89
CA LEU A 167 9.34 5.07 -0.01
C LEU A 167 8.12 4.54 0.76
N ALA A 168 8.31 3.70 1.78
CA ALA A 168 7.24 3.27 2.66
C ALA A 168 6.56 4.45 3.37
N GLU A 169 7.33 5.38 3.94
CA GLU A 169 6.80 6.60 4.57
C GLU A 169 6.06 7.49 3.55
N ARG A 170 6.53 7.55 2.30
CA ARG A 170 5.80 8.23 1.21
C ARG A 170 4.45 7.56 0.94
N TYR A 171 4.40 6.24 0.88
CA TYR A 171 3.13 5.52 0.72
C TYR A 171 2.17 5.74 1.88
N VAL A 172 2.66 5.76 3.12
CA VAL A 172 1.83 6.10 4.30
C VAL A 172 1.21 7.50 4.15
N LYS A 173 1.98 8.51 3.74
CA LYS A 173 1.45 9.88 3.51
C LYS A 173 0.38 9.89 2.41
N GLU A 174 0.58 9.09 1.37
CA GLU A 174 -0.42 8.91 0.33
C GLU A 174 -1.68 8.19 0.87
N MET A 175 -1.54 7.17 1.72
CA MET A 175 -2.71 6.51 2.33
C MET A 175 -3.48 7.42 3.30
N GLU A 176 -2.79 8.38 3.93
CA GLU A 176 -3.40 9.39 4.81
C GLU A 176 -4.13 10.48 4.03
N ASP A 177 -3.50 11.00 2.97
CA ASP A 177 -4.00 12.10 2.15
C ASP A 177 -4.04 11.73 0.66
N THR A 178 -5.26 11.49 0.15
CA THR A 178 -5.50 11.18 -1.26
C THR A 178 -5.24 12.37 -2.19
N ALA A 179 -5.11 13.59 -1.68
CA ALA A 179 -4.78 14.78 -2.47
C ALA A 179 -3.29 14.89 -2.80
N GLN A 180 -2.42 14.05 -2.21
CA GLN A 180 -1.01 13.99 -2.56
C GLN A 180 -0.85 13.67 -4.05
N THR A 181 -0.26 14.59 -4.81
CA THR A 181 0.01 14.42 -6.23
C THR A 181 1.51 14.58 -6.52
N PRO A 182 2.11 13.71 -7.34
CA PRO A 182 1.54 12.51 -7.94
C PRO A 182 1.43 11.39 -6.90
N ARG A 183 0.61 10.38 -7.20
CA ARG A 183 0.38 9.20 -6.36
C ARG A 183 1.30 8.07 -6.78
N LEU A 184 2.37 7.83 -6.02
CA LEU A 184 3.30 6.75 -6.33
C LEU A 184 2.64 5.37 -6.17
N LEU A 185 1.67 5.21 -5.25
CA LEU A 185 0.90 3.97 -5.15
C LEU A 185 0.18 3.65 -6.46
N ASP A 186 -0.47 4.65 -7.06
CA ASP A 186 -1.26 4.46 -8.27
C ASP A 186 -0.36 4.27 -9.51
N LEU A 187 0.79 4.96 -9.54
CA LEU A 187 1.74 4.87 -10.64
C LEU A 187 2.59 3.59 -10.65
N LEU A 188 2.81 2.97 -9.49
CA LEU A 188 3.79 1.87 -9.35
C LEU A 188 3.14 0.52 -9.04
N VAL A 189 2.09 0.49 -8.22
CA VAL A 189 1.53 -0.76 -7.69
C VAL A 189 0.04 -0.97 -7.96
N ARG A 190 -0.74 0.09 -8.20
CA ARG A 190 -2.17 -0.01 -8.56
C ARG A 190 -2.42 0.31 -10.03
N ILE A 191 -1.47 -0.04 -10.88
CA ILE A 191 -1.60 0.17 -12.32
C ILE A 191 -2.77 -0.70 -12.81
N GLU A 192 -3.85 -0.06 -13.26
CA GLU A 192 -4.96 -0.75 -13.91
C GLU A 192 -4.40 -1.56 -15.10
N LYS A 193 -4.64 -2.87 -15.09
CA LYS A 193 -4.31 -3.76 -16.22
C LYS A 193 -5.45 -3.82 -17.21
#